data_AF-A0A1M6HQU2-F1
#
_entry.id   AF-A0A1M6HQU2-F1
#
_cell.length_a   1.000
_cell.length_b   1.000
_cell.length_c   1.000
_cell.angle_alpha   90.00
_cell.angle_beta   90.00
_cell.angle_gamma   90.00
#
_symmetry.space_group_name_H-M   'P 1'
#
loop_
_entity.id
_entity.type
_entity.pdbx_description
1 polymer ?
#
loop_
_entity_poly.entity_id
_entity_poly.type
_entity_poly.pdbx_seq_one_letter_code
_entity_poly.pdbx_strand_id
1 'polypeptide(L)'
;MTLTVTPREVMQLAWSLARAERAFSFVQDWTPGPTYGRQRRASLVEKRALFANALRRAWTQVKSLVARRRAAVAAETRTPAAIRAELEALENRDTLGPEGRARISELLAALPYAEEKAAQNDAKRELIEAEGGRIVTVTFTKADGLERVMKIQPSALRSRVKGEAASPSAQQAAATRKARHPHLFNAWDVEKGGPRSINLGTISRIASRGTVRTYA
;
A
#
# COMPACT_ATOMS: atom_id res chain seq x y z
N MET A 1 -13.28 8.94 -5.05
CA MET A 1 -12.84 9.73 -3.88
C MET A 1 -11.74 10.69 -4.32
N THR A 2 -11.94 12.00 -4.20
CA THR A 2 -10.90 12.99 -4.49
C THR A 2 -9.82 12.95 -3.41
N LEU A 3 -8.62 12.47 -3.77
CA LEU A 3 -7.45 12.45 -2.88
C LEU A 3 -6.88 13.86 -2.75
N THR A 4 -7.59 14.71 -2.00
CA THR A 4 -7.24 16.11 -1.73
C THR A 4 -7.06 16.31 -0.24
N VAL A 5 -6.11 17.17 0.14
CA VAL A 5 -5.90 17.57 1.53
C VAL A 5 -7.07 18.47 1.92
N THR A 6 -7.87 18.07 2.91
CA THR A 6 -8.94 18.95 3.40
C THR A 6 -8.44 19.86 4.54
N PRO A 7 -8.78 21.16 4.56
CA PRO A 7 -8.41 22.05 5.67
C PRO A 7 -8.89 21.52 7.04
N ARG A 8 -10.03 20.83 7.05
CA ARG A 8 -10.60 20.21 8.25
C ARG A 8 -9.70 19.12 8.85
N GLU A 9 -9.21 18.19 8.03
CA GLU A 9 -8.30 17.12 8.49
C GLU A 9 -7.01 17.70 9.07
N VAL A 10 -6.45 18.71 8.40
CA VAL A 10 -5.24 19.40 8.85
C VAL A 10 -5.46 20.07 10.21
N MET A 11 -6.58 20.78 10.39
CA MET A 11 -6.92 21.41 11.65
C MET A 11 -7.18 20.42 12.78
N GLN A 12 -7.89 19.32 12.52
CA GLN A 12 -8.15 18.28 13.51
C GLN A 12 -6.84 17.62 13.98
N LEU A 13 -5.94 17.30 13.06
CA LEU A 13 -4.63 16.73 13.38
C LEU A 13 -3.73 17.75 14.08
N ALA A 14 -3.73 19.01 13.65
CA ALA A 14 -2.96 20.07 14.33
C ALA A 14 -3.41 20.25 15.78
N TRP A 15 -4.72 20.21 16.02
CA TRP A 15 -5.29 20.33 17.36
C TRP A 15 -4.95 19.13 18.24
N SER A 16 -5.02 17.92 17.71
CA SER A 16 -4.63 16.72 18.47
C SER A 16 -3.14 16.71 18.81
N LEU A 17 -2.27 17.08 17.86
CA LEU A 17 -0.82 17.21 18.09
C LEU A 17 -0.52 18.28 19.14
N ALA A 18 -1.14 19.45 19.05
CA ALA A 18 -0.92 20.52 20.01
C ALA A 18 -1.33 20.12 21.44
N ARG A 19 -2.48 19.44 21.60
CA ARG A 19 -2.94 19.01 22.93
C ARG A 19 -2.14 17.85 23.51
N ALA A 20 -1.50 17.04 22.67
CA ALA A 20 -0.60 15.98 23.12
C ALA A 20 0.72 16.54 23.70
N GLU A 21 1.12 17.75 23.31
CA GLU A 21 2.31 18.39 23.87
C GLU A 21 2.02 18.91 25.28
N ARG A 22 2.75 18.39 26.28
CA ARG A 22 2.63 18.82 27.69
C ARG A 22 2.76 20.34 27.85
N ALA A 23 3.62 20.95 27.03
CA ALA A 23 3.87 22.39 26.95
C ALA A 23 2.62 23.23 26.63
N PHE A 24 1.59 22.64 26.02
CA PHE A 24 0.34 23.32 25.70
C PHE A 24 -0.49 23.66 26.96
N SER A 25 -0.34 22.86 28.02
CA SER A 25 -1.01 23.08 29.30
C SER A 25 -0.10 23.80 30.30
N PHE A 26 1.14 23.35 30.41
CA PHE A 26 2.09 23.84 31.42
C PHE A 26 3.48 24.06 30.83
N VAL A 27 4.07 25.20 31.13
CA VAL A 27 5.45 25.55 30.76
C VAL A 27 6.26 25.70 32.04
N GLN A 28 7.50 25.23 32.01
CA GLN A 28 8.45 25.42 33.10
C GLN A 28 9.16 26.76 32.91
N ASP A 29 9.20 27.59 33.96
CA ASP A 29 9.89 28.87 33.92
C ASP A 29 11.40 28.65 34.06
N TRP A 30 12.17 29.02 33.05
CA TRP A 30 13.63 28.93 33.05
C TRP A 30 14.29 30.31 33.24
N THR A 31 13.51 31.35 33.52
CA THR A 31 14.02 32.69 33.77
C THR A 31 14.72 32.70 35.14
N PRO A 32 16.01 33.12 35.24
CA PRO A 32 16.69 33.22 36.52
C PRO A 32 15.92 34.12 37.50
N GLY A 33 15.54 33.59 38.66
CA GLY A 33 14.76 34.33 39.67
C GLY A 33 13.97 33.42 40.62
N PRO A 34 13.13 33.99 41.51
CA PRO A 34 12.38 33.24 42.53
C PRO A 34 11.39 32.20 41.97
N THR A 35 11.03 32.31 40.70
CA THR A 35 10.12 31.40 39.98
C THR A 35 10.84 30.37 39.12
N TYR A 36 12.17 30.37 39.09
CA TYR A 36 12.97 29.43 38.32
C TYR A 36 12.58 27.97 38.63
N GLY A 37 12.38 27.18 37.59
CA GLY A 37 11.97 25.78 37.65
C GLY A 37 10.49 25.54 37.99
N ARG A 38 9.70 26.57 38.33
CA ARG A 38 8.28 26.40 38.65
C ARG A 38 7.43 26.13 37.40
N GLN A 39 6.41 25.32 37.55
CA GLN A 39 5.39 25.14 36.51
C GLN A 39 4.38 26.27 36.57
N ARG A 40 4.10 26.86 35.40
CA ARG A 40 3.00 27.80 35.21
C ARG A 40 2.12 27.39 34.06
N ARG A 41 0.91 27.93 34.01
CA ARG A 41 0.03 27.77 32.85
C ARG A 41 0.66 28.43 31.63
N ALA A 42 0.58 27.76 30.49
CA ALA A 42 1.02 28.33 29.22
C ALA A 42 0.17 29.57 28.89
N SER A 43 0.85 30.67 28.54
CA SER A 43 0.23 31.90 28.08
C SER A 43 -0.43 31.70 26.70
N LEU A 44 -1.29 32.64 26.30
CA LEU A 44 -1.93 32.59 24.99
C LEU A 44 -0.91 32.66 23.84
N VAL A 45 0.16 33.44 24.00
CA VAL A 45 1.23 33.59 23.00
C VAL A 45 1.98 32.26 22.82
N GLU A 46 2.35 31.60 23.92
CA GLU A 46 3.01 30.29 23.88
C GLU A 46 2.10 29.22 23.25
N LYS A 47 0.82 29.19 23.62
CA LYS A 47 -0.16 28.27 23.00
C LYS A 47 -0.30 28.48 21.50
N ARG A 48 -0.31 29.74 21.03
CA ARG A 48 -0.35 30.06 19.60
C ARG A 48 0.92 29.58 18.87
N ALA A 49 2.10 29.75 19.47
CA ALA A 49 3.35 29.28 18.89
C ALA A 49 3.40 27.75 18.76
N LEU A 50 3.00 27.04 19.83
CA LEU A 50 2.90 25.58 19.82
C LEU A 50 1.89 25.10 18.76
N PHE A 51 0.72 25.74 18.70
CA PHE A 51 -0.29 25.42 17.70
C PHE A 51 0.20 25.66 16.27
N ALA A 52 0.93 26.74 16.00
CA ALA A 52 1.51 27.02 14.69
C ALA A 52 2.54 25.96 14.27
N ASN A 53 3.37 25.46 15.20
CA ASN A 53 4.28 24.35 14.94
C ASN A 53 3.51 23.04 14.68
N ALA A 54 2.49 22.75 15.48
CA ALA A 54 1.62 21.59 15.28
C ALA A 54 0.90 21.63 13.92
N LEU A 55 0.47 22.82 13.47
CA LEU A 55 -0.14 23.02 12.16
C LEU A 55 0.83 22.70 11.01
N ARG A 56 2.08 23.16 11.09
CA ARG A 56 3.12 22.83 10.10
C ARG A 56 3.38 21.32 10.05
N ARG A 57 3.47 20.67 11.21
CA ARG A 57 3.65 19.20 11.30
C ARG A 57 2.44 18.45 10.72
N ALA A 58 1.23 18.86 11.08
CA ALA A 58 0.00 18.28 10.58
C ALA A 58 -0.11 18.40 9.06
N TRP A 59 0.22 19.56 8.50
CA TRP A 59 0.25 19.78 7.06
C TRP A 59 1.19 18.81 6.34
N THR A 60 2.42 18.65 6.85
CA THR A 60 3.40 17.70 6.29
C THR A 60 2.90 16.25 6.38
N GLN A 61 2.28 15.86 7.49
CA GLN A 61 1.72 14.51 7.65
C GLN A 61 0.53 14.25 6.73
N VAL A 62 -0.41 15.18 6.60
CA VAL A 62 -1.56 14.99 5.70
C VAL A 62 -1.11 14.99 4.24
N LYS A 63 -0.13 15.83 3.87
CA LYS A 63 0.50 15.77 2.54
C LYS A 63 1.13 14.41 2.28
N SER A 64 1.89 13.86 3.23
CA SER A 64 2.51 12.54 3.05
C SER A 64 1.47 11.42 2.98
N LEU A 65 0.38 11.50 3.74
CA LEU A 65 -0.73 10.55 3.64
C LEU A 65 -1.45 10.61 2.30
N VAL A 66 -1.73 11.81 1.77
CA VAL A 66 -2.33 11.97 0.44
C VAL A 66 -1.37 11.48 -0.65
N ALA A 67 -0.08 11.79 -0.54
CA ALA A 67 0.94 11.26 -1.44
C ALA A 67 0.97 9.72 -1.39
N ARG A 68 0.95 9.11 -0.19
CA ARG A 68 0.86 7.65 -0.01
C ARG A 68 -0.41 7.06 -0.62
N ARG A 69 -1.57 7.71 -0.47
CA ARG A 69 -2.82 7.25 -1.08
C ARG A 69 -2.78 7.33 -2.61
N ARG A 70 -2.21 8.40 -3.18
CA ARG A 70 -2.03 8.54 -4.63
C ARG A 70 -1.04 7.51 -5.17
N ALA A 71 0.06 7.34 -4.47
CA ALA A 71 1.04 6.27 -4.71
C ALA A 71 0.38 4.90 -4.67
N ALA A 72 -0.50 4.63 -3.70
CA ALA A 72 -1.20 3.35 -3.60
C ALA A 72 -2.07 3.06 -4.83
N VAL A 73 -2.84 4.06 -5.28
CA VAL A 73 -3.63 3.96 -6.51
C VAL A 73 -2.74 3.77 -7.74
N ALA A 74 -1.60 4.46 -7.82
CA ALA A 74 -0.66 4.32 -8.93
C ALA A 74 0.05 2.95 -8.93
N ALA A 75 0.45 2.47 -7.75
CA ALA A 75 1.13 1.20 -7.55
C ALA A 75 0.23 -0.01 -7.80
N GLU A 76 -1.10 0.12 -7.67
CA GLU A 76 -2.04 -0.95 -8.02
C GLU A 76 -1.88 -1.43 -9.47
N THR A 77 -1.30 -0.59 -10.33
CA THR A 77 -1.06 -0.90 -11.75
C THR A 77 0.42 -1.15 -12.09
N ARG A 78 1.35 -0.93 -11.17
CA ARG A 78 2.80 -0.88 -11.47
C ARG A 78 3.62 -1.73 -10.51
N THR A 79 4.54 -2.51 -11.06
CA THR A 79 5.47 -3.29 -10.26
C THR A 79 6.57 -2.41 -9.65
N PRO A 80 7.16 -2.81 -8.51
CA PRO A 80 8.34 -2.14 -7.97
C PRO A 80 9.49 -2.05 -8.99
N ALA A 81 9.69 -3.11 -9.79
CA ALA A 81 10.70 -3.12 -10.84
C ALA A 81 10.46 -2.05 -11.91
N ALA A 82 9.21 -1.85 -12.33
CA ALA A 82 8.86 -0.79 -13.29
C ALA A 82 9.09 0.62 -12.70
N ILE A 83 8.80 0.81 -11.41
CA ILE A 83 9.06 2.09 -10.71
C ILE A 83 10.56 2.37 -10.65
N ARG A 84 11.37 1.36 -10.28
CA ARG A 84 12.84 1.49 -10.24
C ARG A 84 13.44 1.77 -11.62
N ALA A 85 12.99 1.06 -12.65
CA ALA A 85 13.44 1.30 -14.02
C ALA A 85 13.10 2.72 -14.52
N GLU A 86 11.93 3.25 -14.15
CA GLU A 86 11.56 4.64 -14.47
C GLU A 86 12.40 5.65 -13.70
N LEU A 87 12.71 5.39 -12.42
CA LEU A 87 13.63 6.22 -11.63
C LEU A 87 15.02 6.27 -12.25
N GLU A 88 15.59 5.11 -12.57
CA GLU A 88 16.91 5.00 -13.22
C GLU A 88 16.92 5.74 -14.57
N ALA A 89 15.87 5.58 -15.38
CA ALA A 89 15.74 6.29 -16.65
C ALA A 89 15.60 7.82 -16.51
N LEU A 90 15.11 8.32 -15.38
CA LEU A 90 15.02 9.76 -15.10
C LEU A 90 16.32 10.31 -14.51
N GLU A 91 16.98 9.54 -13.64
CA GLU A 91 18.27 9.90 -13.03
C GLU A 91 19.39 9.96 -14.06
N ASN A 92 19.34 9.11 -15.10
CA ASN A 92 20.32 9.09 -16.20
C ASN A 92 20.10 10.16 -17.28
N ARG A 93 19.15 11.10 -17.10
CA ARG A 93 18.94 12.20 -18.07
C ARG A 93 19.84 13.39 -17.74
N ASP A 94 20.55 13.89 -18.76
CA ASP A 94 21.45 15.05 -18.65
C ASP A 94 20.75 16.32 -18.15
N THR A 95 19.48 16.50 -18.50
CA THR A 95 18.68 17.64 -18.05
C THR A 95 17.33 17.18 -17.50
N LEU A 96 17.06 17.56 -16.25
CA LEU A 96 15.80 17.28 -15.58
C LEU A 96 15.08 18.59 -15.24
N GLY A 97 14.01 18.88 -15.99
CA GLY A 97 13.10 19.99 -15.72
C GLY A 97 12.30 19.81 -14.41
N PRO A 98 11.52 20.83 -14.00
CA PRO A 98 10.71 20.78 -12.78
C PRO A 98 9.72 19.61 -12.77
N GLU A 99 9.16 19.24 -13.92
CA GLU A 99 8.27 18.08 -14.06
C GLU A 99 8.99 16.76 -13.78
N GLY A 100 10.21 16.58 -14.28
CA GLY A 100 11.01 15.39 -14.02
C GLY A 100 11.37 15.26 -12.53
N ARG A 101 11.69 16.37 -11.86
CA ARG A 101 11.93 16.38 -10.41
C ARG A 101 10.69 16.02 -9.61
N ALA A 102 9.53 16.58 -9.99
CA ALA A 102 8.25 16.21 -9.38
C ALA A 102 7.96 14.72 -9.58
N ARG A 103 8.24 14.20 -10.78
CA ARG A 103 8.05 12.79 -11.10
C ARG A 103 8.93 11.85 -10.28
N ILE A 104 10.21 12.18 -10.10
CA ILE A 104 11.10 11.43 -9.20
C ILE A 104 10.52 11.41 -7.78
N SER A 105 10.09 12.57 -7.26
CA SER A 105 9.50 12.63 -5.92
C SER A 105 8.24 11.77 -5.78
N GLU A 106 7.40 11.69 -6.81
CA GLU A 106 6.24 10.80 -6.84
C GLU A 106 6.63 9.32 -6.84
N LEU A 107 7.59 8.94 -7.68
CA LEU A 107 8.07 7.56 -7.80
C LEU A 107 8.74 7.08 -6.51
N LEU A 108 9.57 7.92 -5.89
CA LEU A 108 10.19 7.64 -4.59
C LEU A 108 9.15 7.50 -3.46
N ALA A 109 8.07 8.29 -3.50
CA ALA A 109 6.97 8.15 -2.55
C ALA A 109 6.14 6.87 -2.79
N ALA A 110 6.09 6.39 -4.04
CA ALA A 110 5.33 5.21 -4.41
C ALA A 110 6.06 3.88 -4.21
N LEU A 111 7.38 3.89 -4.34
CA LEU A 111 8.20 2.68 -4.30
C LEU A 111 8.01 1.85 -3.01
N PRO A 112 8.07 2.42 -1.79
CA PRO A 112 7.91 1.63 -0.57
C PRO A 112 6.56 0.91 -0.48
N TYR A 113 5.49 1.56 -0.95
CA TYR A 113 4.15 0.96 -0.96
C TYR A 113 4.06 -0.18 -1.98
N ALA A 114 4.61 0.02 -3.18
CA ALA A 114 4.65 -1.02 -4.20
C ALA A 114 5.45 -2.23 -3.72
N GLU A 115 6.57 -2.02 -3.02
CA GLU A 115 7.39 -3.08 -2.44
C GLU A 115 6.66 -3.84 -1.35
N GLU A 116 6.00 -3.14 -0.42
CA GLU A 116 5.19 -3.76 0.63
C GLU A 116 4.05 -4.60 0.03
N LYS A 117 3.32 -4.06 -0.96
CA LYS A 117 2.25 -4.80 -1.64
C LYS A 117 2.77 -5.98 -2.44
N ALA A 118 3.92 -5.86 -3.10
CA ALA A 118 4.56 -6.98 -3.78
C ALA A 118 4.92 -8.08 -2.79
N ALA A 119 5.55 -7.74 -1.67
CA ALA A 119 5.87 -8.70 -0.61
C ALA A 119 4.62 -9.37 -0.01
N GLN A 120 3.53 -8.61 0.19
CA GLN A 120 2.25 -9.19 0.61
C GLN A 120 1.69 -10.18 -0.43
N ASN A 121 1.77 -9.83 -1.72
CA ASN A 121 1.30 -10.70 -2.80
C ASN A 121 2.16 -11.97 -2.91
N ASP A 122 3.47 -11.87 -2.73
CA ASP A 122 4.37 -13.01 -2.72
C ASP A 122 4.09 -13.92 -1.52
N ALA A 123 3.88 -13.35 -0.33
CA ALA A 123 3.47 -14.12 0.85
C ALA A 123 2.11 -14.82 0.66
N LYS A 124 1.14 -14.19 -0.01
CA LYS A 124 -0.14 -14.83 -0.38
C LYS A 124 0.09 -15.98 -1.37
N ARG A 125 0.96 -15.78 -2.36
CA ARG A 125 1.31 -16.81 -3.36
C ARG A 125 1.94 -18.02 -2.68
N GLU A 126 2.97 -17.81 -1.85
CA GLU A 126 3.65 -18.86 -1.11
C GLU A 126 2.68 -19.65 -0.23
N LEU A 127 1.78 -18.96 0.48
CA LEU A 127 0.76 -19.61 1.31
C LEU A 127 -0.15 -20.53 0.47
N ILE A 128 -0.61 -20.06 -0.68
CA ILE A 128 -1.49 -20.85 -1.56
C ILE A 128 -0.70 -22.02 -2.17
N GLU A 129 0.52 -21.79 -2.65
CA GLU A 129 1.35 -22.82 -3.27
C GLU A 129 1.80 -23.91 -2.28
N ALA A 130 2.08 -23.55 -1.02
CA ALA A 130 2.45 -24.49 0.04
C ALA A 130 1.35 -25.53 0.34
N GLU A 131 0.11 -25.26 -0.04
CA GLU A 131 -1.00 -26.21 0.12
C GLU A 131 -1.04 -27.29 -0.96
N GLY A 132 -0.36 -27.07 -2.09
CA GLY A 132 -0.17 -28.04 -3.15
C GLY A 132 -1.49 -28.59 -3.70
N GLY A 133 -1.75 -29.88 -3.45
CA GLY A 133 -2.93 -30.59 -3.95
C GLY A 133 -4.21 -30.39 -3.15
N ARG A 134 -4.17 -29.63 -2.06
CA ARG A 134 -5.34 -29.40 -1.21
C ARG A 134 -6.23 -28.29 -1.75
N ILE A 135 -7.49 -28.29 -1.29
CA ILE A 135 -8.44 -27.24 -1.62
C ILE A 135 -8.23 -26.07 -0.66
N VAL A 136 -7.97 -24.89 -1.22
CA VAL A 136 -7.83 -23.63 -0.51
C VAL A 136 -9.05 -22.77 -0.80
N THR A 137 -9.61 -22.13 0.23
CA THR A 137 -10.71 -21.18 0.04
C THR A 137 -10.15 -19.76 0.08
N VAL A 138 -10.37 -19.00 -0.98
CA VAL A 138 -9.94 -17.60 -1.08
C VAL A 138 -11.15 -16.69 -1.18
N THR A 139 -11.15 -15.62 -0.39
CA THR A 139 -12.10 -14.52 -0.53
C THR A 139 -11.40 -13.35 -1.18
N PHE A 140 -11.99 -12.79 -2.23
CA PHE A 140 -11.43 -11.66 -2.95
C PHE A 140 -12.52 -10.67 -3.37
N THR A 141 -12.11 -9.41 -3.54
CA THR A 141 -12.97 -8.36 -4.08
C THR A 141 -12.86 -8.36 -5.60
N LYS A 142 -13.99 -8.33 -6.30
CA LYS A 142 -14.04 -8.22 -7.77
C LYS A 142 -14.16 -6.76 -8.19
N ALA A 143 -13.96 -6.47 -9.47
CA ALA A 143 -14.07 -5.12 -10.03
C ALA A 143 -15.44 -4.44 -9.82
N ASP A 144 -16.50 -5.22 -9.59
CA ASP A 144 -17.84 -4.71 -9.21
C ASP A 144 -17.92 -4.32 -7.72
N GLY A 145 -16.83 -4.44 -6.96
CA GLY A 145 -16.75 -4.13 -5.53
C GLY A 145 -17.31 -5.22 -4.62
N LEU A 146 -17.87 -6.30 -5.19
CA LEU A 146 -18.45 -7.38 -4.40
C LEU A 146 -17.39 -8.41 -4.02
N GLU A 147 -17.48 -8.88 -2.78
CA GLU A 147 -16.67 -10.01 -2.32
C GLU A 147 -17.19 -11.32 -2.91
N ARG A 148 -16.25 -12.19 -3.28
CA ARG A 148 -16.52 -13.54 -3.75
C ARG A 148 -15.62 -14.53 -3.06
N VAL A 149 -16.18 -15.70 -2.81
CA VAL A 149 -15.46 -16.86 -2.28
C VAL A 149 -15.21 -17.83 -3.43
N MET A 150 -13.99 -18.33 -3.54
CA MET A 150 -13.63 -19.35 -4.54
C MET A 150 -12.84 -20.47 -3.86
N LYS A 151 -13.17 -21.72 -4.21
CA LYS A 151 -12.41 -22.90 -3.82
C LYS A 151 -11.46 -23.27 -4.93
N ILE A 152 -10.16 -23.18 -4.65
CA ILE A 152 -9.12 -23.44 -5.61
C ILE A 152 -8.29 -24.65 -5.22
N GLN A 153 -7.76 -25.35 -6.23
CA GLN A 153 -6.76 -26.39 -6.08
C GLN A 153 -5.50 -25.98 -6.85
N PRO A 154 -4.45 -25.49 -6.16
CA PRO A 154 -3.27 -24.90 -6.79
C PRO A 154 -2.52 -25.86 -7.72
N SER A 155 -2.25 -27.09 -7.28
CA SER A 155 -1.46 -28.04 -8.08
C SER A 155 -2.24 -28.70 -9.21
N ALA A 156 -3.57 -28.78 -9.12
CA ALA A 156 -4.41 -29.46 -10.12
C ALA A 156 -4.42 -28.76 -11.48
N LEU A 157 -4.05 -27.48 -11.52
CA LEU A 157 -3.91 -26.78 -12.80
C LEU A 157 -2.85 -27.46 -13.66
N ARG A 158 -1.65 -27.73 -13.12
CA ARG A 158 -0.52 -28.29 -13.88
C ARG A 158 -0.82 -29.64 -14.52
N SER A 159 -1.62 -30.48 -13.85
CA SER A 159 -1.99 -31.80 -14.37
C SER A 159 -3.18 -31.79 -15.34
N ARG A 160 -3.94 -30.69 -15.42
CA ARG A 160 -5.18 -30.60 -16.20
C ARG A 160 -5.09 -29.70 -17.44
N VAL A 161 -4.07 -28.85 -17.54
CA VAL A 161 -3.78 -28.09 -18.77
C VAL A 161 -2.61 -28.72 -19.51
N LYS A 162 -2.66 -28.63 -20.85
CA LYS A 162 -1.65 -29.21 -21.75
C LYS A 162 -0.21 -28.73 -21.48
N GLY A 163 -0.02 -27.60 -20.79
CA GLY A 163 1.31 -27.11 -20.42
C GLY A 163 2.22 -26.97 -21.64
N GLU A 164 3.34 -27.70 -21.65
CA GLU A 164 4.29 -27.74 -22.77
C GLU A 164 3.72 -28.39 -24.04
N ALA A 165 2.68 -29.22 -23.92
CA ALA A 165 1.93 -29.77 -25.05
C ALA A 165 0.87 -28.79 -25.61
N ALA A 166 0.81 -27.55 -25.10
CA ALA A 166 -0.05 -26.51 -25.67
C ALA A 166 0.56 -25.93 -26.96
N SER A 167 -0.25 -25.33 -27.83
CA SER A 167 0.24 -24.68 -29.05
C SER A 167 1.22 -23.55 -28.72
N PRO A 168 2.18 -23.21 -29.61
CA PRO A 168 3.10 -22.10 -29.39
C PRO A 168 2.38 -20.77 -29.06
N SER A 169 1.25 -20.51 -29.73
CA SER A 169 0.40 -19.35 -29.47
C SER A 169 -0.19 -19.34 -28.05
N ALA A 170 -0.61 -20.50 -27.53
CA ALA A 170 -1.16 -20.62 -26.19
C ALA A 170 -0.08 -20.45 -25.11
N GLN A 171 1.12 -21.00 -25.35
CA GLN A 171 2.28 -20.80 -24.48
C GLN A 171 2.68 -19.32 -24.43
N GLN A 172 2.77 -18.66 -25.59
CA GLN A 172 3.09 -17.23 -25.68
C GLN A 172 2.02 -16.36 -25.01
N ALA A 173 0.74 -16.72 -25.14
CA ALA A 173 -0.34 -16.01 -24.44
C ALA A 173 -0.25 -16.17 -22.93
N ALA A 174 0.11 -17.35 -22.41
CA ALA A 174 0.33 -17.58 -20.98
C ALA A 174 1.53 -16.77 -20.46
N ALA A 175 2.66 -16.77 -21.18
CA ALA A 175 3.84 -15.97 -20.87
C ALA A 175 3.53 -14.46 -20.87
N THR A 176 2.81 -13.98 -21.88
CA THR A 176 2.41 -12.56 -22.00
C THR A 176 1.48 -12.14 -20.86
N ARG A 177 0.53 -12.99 -20.46
CA ARG A 177 -0.34 -12.69 -19.30
C ARG A 177 0.45 -12.64 -17.99
N LYS A 178 1.39 -13.56 -17.79
CA LYS A 178 2.28 -13.56 -16.60
C LYS A 178 3.12 -12.28 -16.55
N ALA A 179 3.66 -11.85 -17.68
CA ALA A 179 4.45 -10.62 -17.78
C ALA A 179 3.61 -9.35 -17.54
N ARG A 180 2.40 -9.28 -18.11
CA ARG A 180 1.52 -8.10 -17.97
C ARG A 180 0.82 -8.01 -16.60
N HIS A 181 0.60 -9.16 -15.96
CA HIS A 181 -0.14 -9.23 -14.70
C HIS A 181 0.59 -10.12 -13.68
N PRO A 182 1.71 -9.63 -13.13
CA PRO A 182 2.56 -10.40 -12.21
C PRO A 182 1.85 -10.80 -10.91
N HIS A 183 0.78 -10.10 -10.54
CA HIS A 183 -0.03 -10.39 -9.36
C HIS A 183 -1.16 -11.39 -9.62
N LEU A 184 -1.33 -11.88 -10.86
CA LEU A 184 -2.28 -12.97 -11.11
C LEU A 184 -1.73 -14.30 -10.61
N PHE A 185 -2.63 -15.04 -9.98
CA PHE A 185 -2.44 -16.42 -9.57
C PHE A 185 -3.37 -17.31 -10.39
N ASN A 186 -2.81 -18.26 -11.12
CA ASN A 186 -3.59 -19.23 -11.89
C ASN A 186 -3.83 -20.46 -11.04
N ALA A 187 -5.08 -20.88 -10.92
CA ALA A 187 -5.47 -22.06 -10.17
C ALA A 187 -6.60 -22.81 -10.87
N TRP A 188 -6.82 -24.05 -10.44
CA TRP A 188 -8.01 -24.79 -10.82
C TRP A 188 -9.16 -24.43 -9.88
N ASP A 189 -10.26 -23.92 -10.43
CA ASP A 189 -11.51 -23.70 -9.68
C ASP A 189 -12.21 -25.06 -9.52
N VAL A 190 -12.36 -25.48 -8.28
CA VAL A 190 -12.94 -26.79 -7.95
C VAL A 190 -14.44 -26.83 -8.22
N GLU A 191 -15.14 -25.73 -7.95
CA GLU A 191 -16.60 -25.66 -8.10
C GLU A 191 -17.01 -25.50 -9.56
N LYS A 192 -16.24 -24.75 -10.35
CA LYS A 192 -16.50 -24.55 -11.78
C LYS A 192 -15.78 -25.54 -12.68
N GLY A 193 -14.91 -26.37 -12.13
CA GLY A 193 -14.22 -27.43 -12.88
C GLY A 193 -13.35 -26.89 -14.02
N GLY A 194 -12.62 -25.79 -13.81
CA GLY A 194 -11.84 -25.18 -14.89
C GLY A 194 -10.72 -24.25 -14.42
N PRO A 195 -9.80 -23.87 -15.33
CA PRO A 195 -8.75 -22.92 -15.04
C PRO A 195 -9.32 -21.52 -14.79
N ARG A 196 -8.89 -20.87 -13.72
CA ARG A 196 -9.22 -19.48 -13.38
C ARG A 196 -7.97 -18.72 -12.96
N SER A 197 -8.04 -17.40 -13.11
CA SER A 197 -7.01 -16.48 -12.64
C SER A 197 -7.60 -15.59 -11.55
N ILE A 198 -6.84 -15.37 -10.48
CA ILE A 198 -7.23 -14.55 -9.33
C ILE A 198 -6.16 -13.48 -9.14
N ASN A 199 -6.57 -12.24 -8.90
CA ASN A 199 -5.63 -11.18 -8.53
C ASN A 199 -5.29 -11.29 -7.04
N LEU A 200 -4.02 -11.58 -6.71
CA LEU A 200 -3.56 -11.69 -5.32
C LEU A 200 -3.72 -10.38 -4.55
N GLY A 201 -3.67 -9.24 -5.25
CA GLY A 201 -3.87 -7.92 -4.67
C GLY A 201 -5.27 -7.73 -4.08
N THR A 202 -6.28 -8.42 -4.61
CA THR A 202 -7.68 -8.27 -4.17
C THR A 202 -8.14 -9.31 -3.16
N ILE A 203 -7.27 -10.26 -2.78
CA ILE A 203 -7.57 -11.27 -1.77
C ILE A 203 -7.57 -10.64 -0.39
N SER A 204 -8.71 -10.71 0.30
CA SER A 204 -8.90 -10.26 1.70
C SER A 204 -8.77 -11.41 2.70
N ARG A 205 -8.98 -12.67 2.27
CA ARG A 205 -8.91 -13.84 3.15
C ARG A 205 -8.44 -15.09 2.44
N ILE A 206 -7.60 -15.87 3.11
CA ILE A 206 -7.20 -17.21 2.68
C ILE A 206 -7.47 -18.18 3.83
N ALA A 207 -8.22 -19.25 3.57
CA ALA A 207 -8.56 -20.28 4.53
C ALA A 207 -8.10 -21.66 4.03
N SER A 208 -7.26 -22.32 4.82
CA SER A 208 -6.73 -23.65 4.54
C SER A 208 -6.38 -24.38 5.84
N ARG A 209 -6.62 -25.70 5.92
CA ARG A 209 -6.31 -26.56 7.08
C ARG A 209 -6.82 -26.02 8.43
N GLY A 210 -8.00 -25.40 8.45
CA GLY A 210 -8.53 -24.75 9.65
C GLY A 210 -7.81 -23.46 10.06
N THR A 211 -6.74 -23.07 9.37
CA THR A 211 -6.05 -21.79 9.54
C THR A 211 -6.69 -20.75 8.62
N VAL A 212 -6.98 -19.58 9.17
CA VAL A 212 -7.52 -18.44 8.43
C VAL A 212 -6.53 -17.30 8.54
N ARG A 213 -6.08 -16.78 7.39
CA ARG A 213 -5.31 -15.53 7.32
C ARG A 213 -6.14 -14.46 6.64
N THR A 214 -6.19 -13.29 7.26
CA THR A 214 -6.86 -12.09 6.74
C THR A 214 -5.84 -11.05 6.33
N TYR A 215 -6.17 -10.27 5.31
CA TYR A 215 -5.31 -9.26 4.71
C TYR A 215 -6.09 -7.96 4.56
N ALA A 216 -5.39 -6.83 4.74
CA ALA A 216 -5.93 -5.48 4.61
C ALA A 216 -5.58 -4.82 3.26
#